data_AF-A0A151IBP5-F1
#
_entry.id   AF-A0A151IBP5-F1
#
_cell.length_a   1.000
_cell.length_b   1.000
_cell.length_c   1.000
_cell.angle_alpha   90.00
_cell.angle_beta   90.00
_cell.angle_gamma   90.00
#
_symmetry.space_group_name_H-M   'P 1'
#
loop_
_entity.id
_entity.type
_entity.pdbx_description
1 polymer ?
#
loop_
_entity_poly.entity_id
_entity_poly.type
_entity_poly.pdbx_seq_one_letter_code
_entity_poly.pdbx_strand_id
1 'polypeptide(L)'
;LIIIIFLVPSSYGLIGYDCGATGGDGFNISTLSLLDVGDCDLEDVEPKEEEVYIQLMQMSDQDKVAALQCKIEVNRVIHYCEMHSHISVVHNGQREYFQEIGEHSCRRLHETGVFKIGNAVMDLIKTNTTNYRSATLAGTATVNGKCSGALYADSYGSWDNVIVQAVIKITLKTLELSVKRKLGHVVMPSGTFCKTSSRYCIDADGSETFWSPIAVDNCHFDQYDILYEGLATRLIPQTNSSAPTVYTVTTQETTFALTKTIDIDVCGYKLSHTEHPKLFILQTQKGRTFKTRGKITVDNLDIFLYVNSKFVYVEKHIKKQLTQLYRNLMEQKCALEKQVLQNALTLASIAPDETAYRIMREPGYTAVLSGEALHLVKCIPVECKLRQAEHCYTELPVTHANASFFLQPRTRILTKTGTIRDCNHLLPVMYKLHGIWFRLTPKPVEVIAPSIIIDNYPTNVASNLALHQLIFFSD
;
A
#
# COMPACT_ATOMS: atom_id res chain seq x y z
N LEU A 1 -31.78 -18.25 -45.32
CA LEU A 1 -31.96 -19.63 -44.85
C LEU A 1 -31.99 -19.59 -43.33
N ILE A 2 -33.14 -19.78 -42.68
CA ILE A 2 -33.24 -19.85 -41.22
C ILE A 2 -33.32 -21.34 -40.87
N ILE A 3 -32.29 -21.84 -40.18
CA ILE A 3 -32.25 -23.22 -39.68
C ILE A 3 -32.89 -23.22 -38.29
N ILE A 4 -34.09 -23.78 -38.20
CA ILE A 4 -34.76 -24.06 -36.93
C ILE A 4 -34.20 -25.39 -36.41
N ILE A 5 -33.39 -25.30 -35.35
CA ILE A 5 -32.91 -26.46 -34.60
C ILE A 5 -34.03 -26.89 -33.65
N PHE A 6 -34.68 -28.01 -33.97
CA PHE A 6 -35.57 -28.69 -33.03
C PHE A 6 -34.72 -29.33 -31.94
N LEU A 7 -34.77 -28.76 -30.73
CA LEU A 7 -34.29 -29.41 -29.50
C LEU A 7 -35.26 -30.55 -29.17
N VAL A 8 -34.86 -31.79 -29.48
CA VAL A 8 -35.54 -32.99 -29.01
C VAL A 8 -35.26 -33.09 -27.50
N PRO A 9 -36.29 -33.16 -26.63
CA PRO A 9 -36.07 -33.41 -25.21
C PRO A 9 -35.44 -34.79 -25.06
N SER A 10 -34.21 -34.82 -24.56
CA SER A 10 -33.50 -36.04 -24.22
C SER A 10 -34.30 -36.74 -23.11
N SER A 11 -35.05 -37.78 -23.45
CA SER A 11 -35.54 -38.70 -22.42
C SER A 11 -34.30 -39.41 -21.87
N TYR A 12 -33.81 -38.97 -20.72
CA TYR A 12 -32.70 -39.64 -20.06
C TYR A 12 -33.14 -41.07 -19.73
N GLY A 13 -32.47 -42.06 -20.33
CA GLY A 13 -32.60 -43.45 -19.94
C GLY A 13 -32.05 -43.65 -18.52
N LEU A 14 -32.56 -44.64 -17.79
CA LEU A 14 -32.05 -44.98 -16.47
C LEU A 14 -30.63 -45.56 -16.64
N ILE A 15 -29.61 -44.87 -16.13
CA ILE A 15 -28.22 -45.35 -16.24
C ILE A 15 -27.90 -46.31 -15.07
N GLY A 16 -27.38 -47.48 -15.41
CA GLY A 16 -26.75 -48.42 -14.48
C GLY A 16 -25.27 -48.66 -14.84
N TYR A 17 -24.53 -49.34 -13.98
CA TYR A 17 -23.10 -49.59 -14.18
C TYR A 17 -22.79 -51.08 -14.20
N ASP A 18 -22.21 -51.55 -15.31
CA ASP A 18 -21.80 -52.95 -15.48
C ASP A 18 -20.34 -53.13 -15.02
N CYS A 19 -20.17 -53.93 -13.98
CA CYS A 19 -18.86 -54.29 -13.41
C CYS A 19 -18.45 -55.74 -13.78
N GLY A 20 -19.24 -56.46 -14.57
CA GLY A 20 -19.05 -57.89 -14.91
C GLY A 20 -18.47 -58.16 -16.30
N ALA A 21 -18.22 -57.13 -17.11
CA ALA A 21 -17.67 -57.26 -18.46
C ALA A 21 -16.19 -57.71 -18.43
N THR A 22 -15.93 -59.01 -18.44
CA THR A 22 -14.59 -59.64 -18.44
C THR A 22 -13.89 -59.56 -19.81
N GLY A 23 -13.88 -58.38 -20.43
CA GLY A 23 -13.23 -58.14 -21.72
C GLY A 23 -12.00 -57.27 -21.59
N GLY A 24 -10.88 -57.83 -21.12
CA GLY A 24 -9.47 -57.49 -21.42
C GLY A 24 -8.93 -56.06 -21.27
N ASP A 25 -9.63 -55.03 -21.75
CA ASP A 25 -9.17 -53.65 -21.85
C ASP A 25 -10.31 -52.71 -21.44
N GLY A 26 -10.27 -52.12 -20.24
CA GLY A 26 -11.24 -51.05 -19.93
C GLY A 26 -11.47 -50.65 -18.48
N PHE A 27 -11.00 -51.41 -17.49
CA PHE A 27 -11.20 -51.01 -16.09
C PHE A 27 -10.05 -50.12 -15.60
N ASN A 28 -10.37 -48.89 -15.19
CA ASN A 28 -9.45 -48.05 -14.43
C ASN A 28 -9.48 -48.52 -12.97
N ILE A 29 -8.37 -49.14 -12.52
CA ILE A 29 -8.26 -49.72 -11.18
C ILE A 29 -7.29 -48.88 -10.36
N SER A 30 -7.79 -48.32 -9.26
CA SER A 30 -6.98 -47.63 -8.25
C SER A 30 -6.84 -48.52 -7.02
N THR A 31 -5.62 -48.74 -6.55
CA THR A 31 -5.36 -49.56 -5.36
C THR A 31 -5.06 -48.66 -4.17
N LEU A 32 -5.77 -48.88 -3.07
CA LEU A 32 -5.61 -48.16 -1.81
C LEU A 32 -5.20 -49.12 -0.68
N SER A 33 -4.44 -48.62 0.29
CA SER A 33 -4.15 -49.35 1.53
C SER A 33 -5.38 -49.34 2.45
N LEU A 34 -5.67 -50.47 3.09
CA LEU A 34 -6.65 -50.55 4.17
C LEU A 34 -6.07 -50.19 5.54
N LEU A 35 -4.74 -50.11 5.66
CA LEU A 35 -4.05 -49.94 6.94
C LEU A 35 -3.94 -48.47 7.35
N ASP A 36 -3.59 -47.60 6.39
CA ASP A 36 -3.20 -46.23 6.68
C ASP A 36 -3.85 -45.23 5.72
N VAL A 37 -4.19 -44.05 6.25
CA VAL A 37 -4.57 -42.86 5.48
C VAL A 37 -3.48 -41.81 5.66
N GLY A 38 -2.98 -41.26 4.55
CA GLY A 38 -1.84 -40.33 4.53
C GLY A 38 -1.97 -39.13 5.47
N ASP A 39 -0.82 -38.53 5.80
CA ASP A 39 -0.72 -37.36 6.68
C ASP A 39 -0.92 -36.05 5.94
N CYS A 40 -1.33 -35.03 6.69
CA CYS A 40 -1.59 -33.68 6.19
C CYS A 40 -0.28 -32.87 6.17
N ASP A 41 0.56 -33.08 5.16
CA ASP A 41 1.77 -32.27 4.98
C ASP A 41 1.48 -31.06 4.09
N LEU A 42 1.47 -29.87 4.69
CA LEU A 42 1.45 -28.59 3.99
C LEU A 42 2.88 -28.03 3.96
N GLU A 43 3.43 -27.76 2.76
CA GLU A 43 4.73 -27.10 2.64
C GLU A 43 4.69 -25.69 3.27
N ASP A 44 5.60 -25.41 4.20
CA ASP A 44 5.74 -24.10 4.84
C ASP A 44 6.32 -23.08 3.85
N VAL A 45 5.53 -22.02 3.55
CA VAL A 45 5.96 -20.89 2.73
C VAL A 45 6.18 -19.65 3.61
N GLU A 46 6.69 -19.82 4.83
CA GLU A 46 7.02 -18.67 5.68
C GLU A 46 8.30 -17.98 5.16
N PRO A 47 8.29 -16.65 4.97
CA PRO A 47 9.48 -15.93 4.56
C PRO A 47 10.56 -16.01 5.64
N LYS A 48 11.81 -16.17 5.24
CA LYS A 48 12.96 -16.13 6.14
C LYS A 48 13.11 -14.71 6.69
N GLU A 49 13.09 -14.57 8.02
CA GLU A 49 13.31 -13.31 8.71
C GLU A 49 14.79 -13.15 9.11
N GLU A 50 15.39 -12.00 8.82
CA GLU A 50 16.77 -11.66 9.22
C GLU A 50 16.84 -10.24 9.80
N GLU A 51 17.55 -10.05 10.91
CA GLU A 51 17.80 -8.70 11.44
C GLU A 51 18.98 -8.04 10.73
N VAL A 52 18.78 -6.81 10.27
CA VAL A 52 19.78 -6.00 9.55
C VAL A 52 19.77 -4.56 10.02
N TYR A 53 20.93 -3.90 9.99
CA TYR A 53 21.05 -2.49 10.34
C TYR A 53 20.85 -1.63 9.08
N ILE A 54 19.97 -0.63 9.15
CA ILE A 54 19.60 0.20 8.00
C ILE A 54 19.56 1.68 8.33
N GLN A 55 19.73 2.51 7.29
CA GLN A 55 19.27 3.89 7.27
C GLN A 55 18.13 4.03 6.25
N LEU A 56 16.97 4.52 6.72
CA LEU A 56 15.85 4.93 5.88
C LEU A 56 16.00 6.40 5.55
N MET A 57 16.01 6.71 4.26
CA MET A 57 16.29 8.03 3.73
C MET A 57 15.15 8.52 2.86
N GLN A 58 14.86 9.81 2.96
CA GLN A 58 13.91 10.49 2.10
C GLN A 58 14.65 11.51 1.24
N MET A 59 14.34 11.55 -0.05
CA MET A 59 14.80 12.63 -0.91
C MET A 59 14.06 13.94 -0.56
N SER A 60 14.80 14.99 -0.23
CA SER A 60 14.31 16.34 0.01
C SER A 60 14.16 17.13 -1.30
N ASP A 61 13.09 17.92 -1.39
CA ASP A 61 12.88 18.85 -2.51
C ASP A 61 13.38 20.27 -2.20
N GLN A 62 13.69 20.58 -0.93
CA GLN A 62 14.12 21.91 -0.49
C GLN A 62 15.37 21.86 0.39
N ASP A 63 16.36 22.65 0.00
CA ASP A 63 17.52 22.96 0.83
C ASP A 63 17.33 24.29 1.55
N LYS A 64 18.22 24.58 2.50
CA LYS A 64 18.31 25.88 3.14
C LYS A 64 19.66 26.53 2.89
N VAL A 65 19.66 27.84 2.68
CA VAL A 65 20.88 28.65 2.57
C VAL A 65 20.80 29.83 3.53
N ALA A 66 21.89 30.09 4.24
CA ALA A 66 22.01 31.27 5.09
C ALA A 66 22.09 32.54 4.23
N ALA A 67 21.33 33.55 4.62
CA ALA A 67 21.21 34.80 3.91
C ALA A 67 21.25 36.02 4.84
N LEU A 68 21.75 37.12 4.29
CA LEU A 68 21.78 38.44 4.91
C LEU A 68 20.79 39.33 4.15
N GLN A 69 19.93 40.00 4.89
CA GLN A 69 18.97 40.94 4.34
C GLN A 69 19.19 42.34 4.93
N CYS A 70 19.19 43.35 4.05
CA CYS A 70 19.33 44.75 4.37
C CYS A 70 18.23 45.55 3.67
N LYS A 71 17.56 46.43 4.42
CA LYS A 71 16.56 47.35 3.88
C LYS A 71 16.77 48.73 4.47
N ILE A 72 17.04 49.70 3.60
CA ILE A 72 17.27 51.10 3.99
C ILE A 72 16.16 51.95 3.38
N GLU A 73 15.28 52.45 4.24
CA GLU A 73 14.21 53.38 3.89
C GLU A 73 14.65 54.80 4.28
N VAL A 74 14.70 55.71 3.30
CA VAL A 74 15.11 57.10 3.53
C VAL A 74 13.92 58.00 3.28
N ASN A 75 13.47 58.69 4.33
CA ASN A 75 12.50 59.78 4.23
C ASN A 75 13.23 61.11 4.42
N ARG A 76 13.46 61.85 3.33
CA ARG A 76 14.18 63.12 3.33
C ARG A 76 13.26 64.31 3.16
N VAL A 77 13.67 65.43 3.76
CA VAL A 77 13.09 66.76 3.60
C VAL A 77 14.22 67.75 3.31
N ILE A 78 14.03 68.56 2.26
CA ILE A 78 14.96 69.60 1.82
C ILE A 78 14.32 70.96 2.07
N HIS A 79 15.10 71.86 2.67
CA HIS A 79 14.75 73.26 2.83
C HIS A 79 15.84 74.15 2.23
N TYR A 80 15.45 75.22 1.56
CA TYR A 80 16.37 76.27 1.13
C TYR A 80 16.74 77.15 2.32
N CYS A 81 18.03 77.42 2.49
CA CYS A 81 18.56 78.19 3.62
C CYS A 81 18.82 79.64 3.17
N GLU A 82 17.98 80.57 3.60
CA GLU A 82 18.01 81.97 3.16
C GLU A 82 18.89 82.87 4.05
N MET A 83 18.98 84.14 3.65
CA MET A 83 19.52 85.21 4.49
C MET A 83 18.78 85.24 5.83
N HIS A 84 19.53 85.45 6.93
CA HIS A 84 19.04 85.39 8.31
C HIS A 84 18.59 84.02 8.81
N SER A 85 18.98 82.93 8.13
CA SER A 85 18.65 81.56 8.50
C SER A 85 17.15 81.22 8.44
N HIS A 86 16.39 81.91 7.58
CA HIS A 86 15.03 81.50 7.25
C HIS A 86 15.05 80.23 6.38
N ILE A 87 14.01 79.40 6.53
CA ILE A 87 13.83 78.19 5.73
C ILE A 87 12.65 78.35 4.77
N SER A 88 12.88 77.99 3.51
CA SER A 88 11.84 77.97 2.47
C SER A 88 11.69 76.59 1.88
N VAL A 89 10.48 76.25 1.45
CA VAL A 89 10.19 74.96 0.82
C VAL A 89 10.71 74.96 -0.61
N VAL A 90 11.35 73.86 -1.03
CA VAL A 90 11.80 73.67 -2.41
C VAL A 90 10.92 72.66 -3.14
N HIS A 91 10.86 72.81 -4.46
CA HIS A 91 10.21 71.83 -5.33
C HIS A 91 10.88 70.45 -5.17
N ASN A 92 10.09 69.36 -5.08
CA ASN A 92 10.55 68.00 -4.77
C ASN A 92 11.38 67.89 -3.47
N GLY A 93 11.13 68.79 -2.50
CA GLY A 93 11.87 68.84 -1.25
C GLY A 93 11.65 67.64 -0.35
N GLN A 94 10.45 67.03 -0.35
CA GLN A 94 10.16 65.82 0.42
C GLN A 94 10.08 64.58 -0.46
N ARG A 95 10.81 63.52 -0.09
CA ARG A 95 10.80 62.23 -0.80
C ARG A 95 11.07 61.08 0.15
N GLU A 96 10.39 59.97 -0.12
CA GLU A 96 10.67 58.66 0.48
C GLU A 96 11.15 57.69 -0.61
N TYR A 97 12.24 56.98 -0.35
CA TYR A 97 12.82 56.01 -1.27
C TYR A 97 13.61 54.92 -0.55
N PHE A 98 13.77 53.78 -1.23
CA PHE A 98 14.70 52.73 -0.79
C PHE A 98 16.11 53.03 -1.29
N GLN A 99 17.09 52.98 -0.39
CA GLN A 99 18.50 53.15 -0.75
C GLN A 99 19.15 51.78 -0.90
N GLU A 100 19.51 51.42 -2.14
CA GLU A 100 20.35 50.25 -2.40
C GLU A 100 21.79 50.51 -1.95
N ILE A 101 22.36 49.60 -1.16
CA ILE A 101 23.71 49.72 -0.58
C ILE A 101 24.67 48.65 -1.12
N GLY A 102 24.13 47.56 -1.68
CA GLY A 102 24.90 46.45 -2.24
C GLY A 102 25.49 45.50 -1.20
N GLU A 103 26.00 44.35 -1.68
CA GLU A 103 26.43 43.22 -0.83
C GLU A 103 27.51 43.61 0.18
N HIS A 104 28.59 44.26 -0.29
CA HIS A 104 29.73 44.61 0.55
C HIS A 104 29.32 45.56 1.68
N SER A 105 28.50 46.58 1.36
CA SER A 105 28.02 47.53 2.37
C SER A 105 27.04 46.87 3.34
N CYS A 106 26.15 46.02 2.85
CA CYS A 106 25.21 45.26 3.69
C CYS A 106 25.96 44.34 4.65
N ARG A 107 26.94 43.57 4.17
CA ARG A 107 27.78 42.70 4.99
C ARG A 107 28.55 43.49 6.04
N ARG A 108 29.24 44.57 5.64
CA ARG A 108 29.95 45.45 6.57
C ARG A 108 29.01 46.05 7.61
N LEU A 109 27.79 46.41 7.24
CA LEU A 109 26.79 46.94 8.17
C LEU A 109 26.35 45.88 9.19
N HIS A 110 26.16 44.61 8.77
CA HIS A 110 25.91 43.49 9.69
C HIS A 110 27.08 43.21 10.64
N GLU A 111 28.33 43.36 10.17
CA GLU A 111 29.54 43.07 10.95
C GLU A 111 29.93 44.21 11.91
N THR A 112 29.87 45.45 11.43
CA THR A 112 30.39 46.63 12.16
C THR A 112 29.29 47.41 12.89
N GLY A 113 28.03 47.28 12.48
CA GLY A 113 26.93 48.10 12.98
C GLY A 113 27.05 49.59 12.61
N VAL A 114 27.87 49.94 11.60
CA VAL A 114 28.09 51.30 11.14
C VAL A 114 27.54 51.50 9.73
N PHE A 115 26.68 52.50 9.57
CA PHE A 115 26.10 52.90 8.28
C PHE A 115 26.50 54.33 7.91
N LYS A 116 26.84 54.56 6.64
CA LYS A 116 27.22 55.88 6.12
C LYS A 116 26.37 56.22 4.89
N ILE A 117 25.77 57.41 4.89
CA ILE A 117 25.00 57.96 3.75
C ILE A 117 25.22 59.47 3.67
N GLY A 118 25.66 59.96 2.51
CA GLY A 118 26.14 61.34 2.37
C GLY A 118 27.24 61.66 3.39
N ASN A 119 27.06 62.75 4.13
CA ASN A 119 27.98 63.17 5.20
C ASN A 119 27.66 62.56 6.57
N ALA A 120 26.55 61.81 6.69
CA ALA A 120 26.11 61.23 7.95
C ALA A 120 26.75 59.87 8.20
N VAL A 121 27.24 59.66 9.42
CA VAL A 121 27.70 58.37 9.94
C VAL A 121 26.82 58.00 11.13
N MET A 122 26.26 56.81 11.09
CA MET A 122 25.43 56.25 12.15
C MET A 122 26.10 54.99 12.67
N ASP A 123 26.24 54.88 13.97
CA ASP A 123 26.80 53.72 14.67
C ASP A 123 25.71 53.01 15.51
N LEU A 124 26.14 51.91 16.14
CA LEU A 124 25.32 51.11 17.05
C LEU A 124 24.02 50.61 16.39
N ILE A 125 24.08 50.29 15.10
CA ILE A 125 22.96 49.65 14.39
C ILE A 125 22.89 48.19 14.83
N LYS A 126 21.76 47.79 15.41
CA LYS A 126 21.54 46.42 15.86
C LYS A 126 21.09 45.52 14.70
N THR A 127 21.63 44.31 14.63
CA THR A 127 21.17 43.27 13.70
C THR A 127 19.82 42.68 14.16
N ASN A 128 19.10 42.01 13.25
CA ASN A 128 17.79 41.39 13.48
C ASN A 128 16.70 42.33 14.03
N THR A 129 16.83 43.63 13.79
CA THR A 129 15.90 44.66 14.26
C THR A 129 15.81 45.82 13.25
N THR A 130 14.79 46.65 13.42
CA THR A 130 14.64 47.91 12.69
C THR A 130 15.14 49.06 13.56
N ASN A 131 16.11 49.82 13.05
CA ASN A 131 16.73 50.96 13.70
C ASN A 131 16.27 52.25 13.02
N TYR A 132 15.92 53.27 13.79
CA TYR A 132 15.58 54.59 13.28
C TYR A 132 16.70 55.58 13.62
N ARG A 133 17.09 56.40 12.65
CA ARG A 133 18.12 57.43 12.82
C ARG A 133 17.73 58.69 12.08
N SER A 134 17.82 59.84 12.74
CA SER A 134 17.75 61.14 12.10
C SER A 134 19.16 61.60 11.74
N ALA A 135 19.31 62.17 10.54
CA ALA A 135 20.59 62.64 10.05
C ALA A 135 20.43 63.86 9.15
N THR A 136 21.46 64.72 9.14
CA THR A 136 21.60 65.78 8.15
C THR A 136 22.53 65.28 7.04
N LEU A 137 21.98 65.09 5.84
CA LEU A 137 22.72 64.54 4.70
C LEU A 137 23.59 65.59 4.01
N ALA A 138 23.14 66.84 4.00
CA ALA A 138 23.84 68.00 3.43
C ALA A 138 23.41 69.29 4.12
N GLY A 139 24.30 70.29 4.12
CA GLY A 139 24.16 71.52 4.89
C GLY A 139 24.35 71.30 6.39
N THR A 140 24.17 72.35 7.18
CA THR A 140 24.24 72.28 8.64
C THR A 140 23.12 73.10 9.28
N ALA A 141 22.50 72.57 10.32
CA ALA A 141 21.59 73.30 11.19
C ALA A 141 22.12 73.23 12.62
N THR A 142 22.26 74.38 13.26
CA THR A 142 22.71 74.47 14.66
C THR A 142 21.52 74.49 15.61
N VAL A 143 21.74 74.09 16.87
CA VAL A 143 20.71 74.14 17.93
C VAL A 143 20.16 75.56 18.13
N ASN A 144 20.96 76.58 17.83
CA ASN A 144 20.59 77.99 17.94
C ASN A 144 19.75 78.49 16.74
N GLY A 145 19.29 77.61 15.86
CA GLY A 145 18.46 77.95 14.70
C GLY A 145 19.22 78.54 13.51
N LYS A 146 20.57 78.59 13.54
CA LYS A 146 21.35 79.01 12.36
C LYS A 146 21.45 77.88 11.36
N CYS A 147 21.24 78.23 10.09
CA CYS A 147 21.25 77.34 8.95
C CYS A 147 22.40 77.74 8.01
N SER A 148 23.13 76.76 7.45
CA SER A 148 24.09 76.95 6.36
C SER A 148 23.80 75.93 5.27
N GLY A 149 23.43 76.41 4.09
CA GLY A 149 23.13 75.56 2.95
C GLY A 149 24.37 74.95 2.30
N ALA A 150 24.17 73.87 1.57
CA ALA A 150 25.16 73.23 0.73
C ALA A 150 24.51 72.81 -0.60
N LEU A 151 25.36 72.50 -1.60
CA LEU A 151 24.91 71.85 -2.82
C LEU A 151 24.54 70.38 -2.50
N TYR A 152 23.36 69.95 -2.94
CA TYR A 152 22.90 68.57 -2.81
C TYR A 152 22.21 68.10 -4.09
N ALA A 153 22.53 66.88 -4.51
CA ALA A 153 21.91 66.26 -5.67
C ALA A 153 21.64 64.78 -5.40
N ASP A 154 20.49 64.30 -5.88
CA ASP A 154 20.15 62.88 -5.95
C ASP A 154 19.38 62.56 -7.25
N SER A 155 18.87 61.34 -7.36
CA SER A 155 18.13 60.88 -8.55
C SER A 155 16.85 61.69 -8.86
N TYR A 156 16.38 62.54 -7.94
CA TYR A 156 15.16 63.32 -8.09
C TYR A 156 15.40 64.82 -8.36
N GLY A 157 16.65 65.28 -8.36
CA GLY A 157 16.99 66.66 -8.66
C GLY A 157 18.30 67.13 -8.07
N SER A 158 18.62 68.39 -8.33
CA SER A 158 19.76 69.09 -7.75
C SER A 158 19.26 70.40 -7.15
N TRP A 159 19.75 70.73 -5.97
CA TRP A 159 19.40 71.94 -5.24
C TRP A 159 20.67 72.60 -4.72
N ASP A 160 20.72 73.92 -4.80
CA ASP A 160 21.82 74.72 -4.28
C ASP A 160 21.40 75.45 -3.00
N ASN A 161 22.36 75.67 -2.11
CA ASN A 161 22.17 76.34 -0.83
C ASN A 161 21.01 75.77 0.02
N VAL A 162 20.97 74.44 0.15
CA VAL A 162 19.93 73.71 0.89
C VAL A 162 20.45 72.97 2.12
N ILE A 163 19.54 72.68 3.04
CA ILE A 163 19.75 71.75 4.16
C ILE A 163 18.85 70.54 3.94
N VAL A 164 19.44 69.36 4.08
CA VAL A 164 18.78 68.09 3.85
C VAL A 164 18.75 67.30 5.14
N GLN A 165 17.56 67.15 5.69
CA GLN A 165 17.32 66.33 6.88
C GLN A 165 16.62 65.05 6.46
N ALA A 166 17.01 63.93 7.03
CA ALA A 166 16.40 62.64 6.72
C ALA A 166 16.16 61.82 7.99
N VAL A 167 15.05 61.08 7.96
CA VAL A 167 14.80 59.97 8.87
C VAL A 167 15.07 58.68 8.09
N ILE A 168 16.04 57.93 8.56
CA ILE A 168 16.53 56.70 7.94
C ILE A 168 16.08 55.53 8.81
N LYS A 169 15.35 54.61 8.20
CA LYS A 169 14.88 53.38 8.82
C LYS A 169 15.68 52.21 8.22
N ILE A 170 16.49 51.59 9.08
CA ILE A 170 17.46 50.55 8.73
C ILE A 170 16.97 49.23 9.30
N THR A 171 16.59 48.29 8.45
CA THR A 171 16.18 46.94 8.87
C THR A 171 17.22 45.93 8.43
N LEU A 172 17.78 45.20 9.40
CA LEU A 172 18.75 44.14 9.17
C LEU A 172 18.16 42.81 9.63
N LYS A 173 18.28 41.76 8.82
CA LYS A 173 17.88 40.41 9.19
C LYS A 173 18.90 39.37 8.72
N THR A 174 19.18 38.39 9.58
CA THR A 174 19.89 37.16 9.23
C THR A 174 18.85 36.03 9.20
N LEU A 175 18.71 35.34 8.07
CA LEU A 175 17.69 34.31 7.92
C LEU A 175 18.17 33.12 7.08
N GLU A 176 17.41 32.02 7.14
CA GLU A 176 17.59 30.88 6.25
C GLU A 176 16.52 30.91 5.15
N LEU A 177 16.96 30.84 3.90
CA LEU A 177 16.09 30.83 2.72
C LEU A 177 15.93 29.42 2.18
N SER A 178 14.73 29.08 1.75
CA SER A 178 14.45 27.80 1.06
C SER A 178 14.95 27.83 -0.38
N VAL A 179 15.60 26.75 -0.81
CA VAL A 179 16.18 26.60 -2.15
C VAL A 179 15.53 25.42 -2.84
N LYS A 180 14.87 25.67 -3.97
CA LYS A 180 14.30 24.65 -4.85
C LYS A 180 15.33 24.24 -5.90
N ARG A 181 16.16 23.24 -5.60
CA ARG A 181 17.27 22.78 -6.48
C ARG A 181 16.81 22.43 -7.89
N LYS A 182 15.72 21.66 -8.05
CA LYS A 182 15.18 21.25 -9.36
C LYS A 182 14.86 22.43 -10.27
N LEU A 183 14.43 23.55 -9.69
CA LEU A 183 14.09 24.75 -10.43
C LEU A 183 15.28 25.71 -10.52
N GLY A 184 16.31 25.58 -9.68
CA GLY A 184 17.42 26.53 -9.59
C GLY A 184 17.01 27.88 -9.00
N HIS A 185 16.06 27.89 -8.05
CA HIS A 185 15.54 29.09 -7.43
C HIS A 185 15.68 29.09 -5.91
N VAL A 186 15.87 30.28 -5.34
CA VAL A 186 15.74 30.60 -3.91
C VAL A 186 14.41 31.31 -3.70
N VAL A 187 13.70 30.97 -2.63
CA VAL A 187 12.39 31.52 -2.27
C VAL A 187 12.60 32.54 -1.15
N MET A 188 12.22 33.79 -1.40
CA MET A 188 12.27 34.89 -0.42
C MET A 188 11.12 34.78 0.60
N PRO A 189 11.20 35.47 1.75
CA PRO A 189 10.11 35.54 2.73
C PRO A 189 8.76 36.03 2.16
N SER A 190 8.76 36.90 1.15
CA SER A 190 7.51 37.32 0.46
C SER A 190 6.93 36.27 -0.49
N GLY A 191 7.65 35.18 -0.77
CA GLY A 191 7.33 34.20 -1.80
C GLY A 191 7.97 34.48 -3.17
N THR A 192 8.76 35.56 -3.31
CA THR A 192 9.48 35.88 -4.55
C THR A 192 10.51 34.80 -4.90
N PHE A 193 10.55 34.39 -6.18
CA PHE A 193 11.52 33.42 -6.69
C PHE A 193 12.69 34.11 -7.37
N CYS A 194 13.91 33.81 -6.91
CA CYS A 194 15.14 34.40 -7.44
C CYS A 194 16.08 33.30 -7.91
N LYS A 195 16.81 33.51 -9.01
CA LYS A 195 17.77 32.52 -9.51
C LYS A 195 18.88 32.29 -8.49
N THR A 196 19.14 31.04 -8.14
CA THR A 196 20.15 30.66 -7.15
C THR A 196 21.55 31.14 -7.52
N SER A 197 21.88 31.16 -8.82
CA SER A 197 23.17 31.62 -9.34
C SER A 197 23.42 33.12 -9.15
N SER A 198 22.37 33.93 -9.00
CA SER A 198 22.50 35.39 -8.90
C SER A 198 23.10 35.84 -7.58
N ARG A 199 23.01 35.03 -6.51
CA ARG A 199 23.50 35.34 -5.14
C ARG A 199 22.94 36.63 -4.51
N TYR A 200 21.97 37.21 -5.17
CA TYR A 200 21.36 38.49 -4.86
C TYR A 200 19.92 38.50 -5.36
N CYS A 201 19.04 39.09 -4.56
CA CYS A 201 17.70 39.45 -4.98
C CYS A 201 17.15 40.62 -4.16
N ILE A 202 16.25 41.39 -4.76
CA ILE A 202 15.41 42.34 -4.04
C ILE A 202 14.09 41.64 -3.76
N ASP A 203 13.71 41.56 -2.49
CA ASP A 203 12.44 40.99 -2.05
C ASP A 203 11.29 41.97 -2.36
N ALA A 204 10.04 41.49 -2.41
CA ALA A 204 8.88 42.33 -2.75
C ALA A 204 8.66 43.51 -1.79
N ASP A 205 9.22 43.45 -0.58
CA ASP A 205 9.19 44.54 0.40
C ASP A 205 10.33 45.56 0.21
N GLY A 206 11.15 45.42 -0.83
CA GLY A 206 12.30 46.28 -1.14
C GLY A 206 13.58 45.90 -0.40
N SER A 207 13.63 44.76 0.28
CA SER A 207 14.83 44.33 1.00
C SER A 207 15.85 43.68 0.07
N GLU A 208 17.10 44.18 0.10
CA GLU A 208 18.22 43.53 -0.55
C GLU A 208 18.63 42.28 0.21
N THR A 209 18.64 41.13 -0.44
CA THR A 209 18.95 39.84 0.16
C THR A 209 20.11 39.17 -0.57
N PHE A 210 21.12 38.73 0.19
CA PHE A 210 22.35 38.12 -0.31
C PHE A 210 22.57 36.77 0.35
N TRP A 211 23.03 35.77 -0.41
CA TRP A 211 23.30 34.44 0.12
C TRP A 211 24.63 33.88 -0.40
N SER A 212 25.20 32.96 0.37
CA SER A 212 26.47 32.32 0.03
C SER A 212 26.31 31.34 -1.15
N PRO A 213 27.40 31.04 -1.88
CA PRO A 213 27.38 30.02 -2.93
C PRO A 213 26.94 28.68 -2.34
N ILE A 214 25.94 28.06 -2.96
CA ILE A 214 25.54 26.71 -2.57
C ILE A 214 26.60 25.75 -3.10
N ALA A 215 27.21 24.98 -2.20
CA ALA A 215 28.23 24.01 -2.56
C ALA A 215 27.64 22.99 -3.55
N VAL A 216 28.33 22.78 -4.66
CA VAL A 216 28.01 21.70 -5.59
C VAL A 216 28.58 20.43 -4.99
N ASP A 217 27.80 19.75 -4.17
CA ASP A 217 28.14 18.41 -3.72
C ASP A 217 27.93 17.44 -4.88
N ASN A 218 29.01 16.84 -5.41
CA ASN A 218 28.97 15.89 -6.52
C ASN A 218 28.14 14.63 -6.20
N CYS A 219 27.99 14.29 -4.91
CA CYS A 219 27.23 13.14 -4.45
C CYS A 219 25.86 13.52 -3.89
N HIS A 220 25.57 14.82 -3.82
CA HIS A 220 24.29 15.37 -3.38
C HIS A 220 23.77 14.77 -2.06
N PHE A 221 24.65 14.50 -1.09
CA PHE A 221 24.28 13.93 0.22
C PHE A 221 23.23 14.80 0.94
N ASP A 222 23.28 16.10 0.73
CA ASP A 222 22.31 17.06 1.28
C ASP A 222 20.88 16.84 0.80
N GLN A 223 20.68 16.20 -0.37
CA GLN A 223 19.35 15.88 -0.91
C GLN A 223 18.65 14.76 -0.16
N TYR A 224 19.31 14.10 0.79
CA TYR A 224 18.73 12.99 1.54
C TYR A 224 18.60 13.36 3.02
N ASP A 225 17.40 13.19 3.56
CA ASP A 225 17.10 13.32 4.98
C ASP A 225 16.96 11.92 5.60
N ILE A 226 17.62 11.70 6.75
CA ILE A 226 17.59 10.41 7.45
C ILE A 226 16.35 10.34 8.33
N LEU A 227 15.34 9.56 7.92
CA LEU A 227 14.11 9.36 8.68
C LEU A 227 14.31 8.39 9.86
N TYR A 228 15.07 7.32 9.63
CA TYR A 228 15.33 6.28 10.62
C TYR A 228 16.74 5.70 10.46
N GLU A 229 17.36 5.36 11.58
CA GLU A 229 18.67 4.69 11.64
C GLU A 229 18.63 3.68 12.80
N GLY A 230 18.81 2.40 12.49
CA GLY A 230 18.69 1.34 13.48
C GLY A 230 18.52 -0.05 12.90
N LEU A 231 18.14 -1.00 13.75
CA LEU A 231 17.83 -2.37 13.36
C LEU A 231 16.47 -2.44 12.65
N ALA A 232 16.35 -3.31 11.67
CA ALA A 232 15.14 -3.61 10.93
C ALA A 232 15.09 -5.11 10.61
N THR A 233 13.87 -5.64 10.49
CA THR A 233 13.64 -7.01 10.06
C THR A 233 13.55 -7.05 8.54
N ARG A 234 14.38 -7.87 7.90
CA ARG A 234 14.38 -8.13 6.46
C ARG A 234 13.71 -9.47 6.21
N LEU A 235 12.60 -9.45 5.48
CA LEU A 235 11.83 -10.61 5.07
C LEU A 235 12.27 -11.03 3.67
N ILE A 236 12.76 -12.26 3.55
CA ILE A 236 13.28 -12.85 2.32
C ILE A 236 12.41 -14.05 1.93
N PRO A 237 11.93 -14.15 0.68
CA PRO A 237 11.20 -15.34 0.24
C PRO A 237 12.08 -16.59 0.29
N GLN A 238 11.56 -17.72 0.77
CA GLN A 238 12.33 -18.97 0.91
C GLN A 238 12.55 -19.72 -0.42
N THR A 239 11.76 -19.46 -1.46
CA THR A 239 11.83 -20.14 -2.77
C THR A 239 11.74 -19.14 -3.92
N ASN A 240 12.02 -19.58 -5.16
CA ASN A 240 11.88 -18.84 -6.45
C ASN A 240 10.46 -18.26 -6.73
N SER A 241 9.65 -18.03 -5.69
CA SER A 241 8.54 -17.10 -5.69
C SER A 241 9.01 -15.71 -6.13
N SER A 242 8.22 -15.05 -6.97
CA SER A 242 8.41 -13.65 -7.38
C SER A 242 8.15 -12.63 -6.26
N ALA A 243 8.15 -13.09 -4.99
CA ALA A 243 7.87 -12.25 -3.85
C ALA A 243 9.04 -11.28 -3.61
N PRO A 244 8.78 -9.98 -3.45
CA PRO A 244 9.84 -9.00 -3.23
C PRO A 244 10.36 -9.05 -1.79
N THR A 245 11.63 -8.68 -1.60
CA THR A 245 12.21 -8.50 -0.27
C THR A 245 11.54 -7.32 0.44
N VAL A 246 11.17 -7.50 1.71
CA VAL A 246 10.51 -6.46 2.50
C VAL A 246 11.34 -6.12 3.74
N TYR A 247 11.45 -4.84 4.04
CA TYR A 247 12.04 -4.33 5.28
C TYR A 247 10.92 -3.81 6.19
N THR A 248 10.93 -4.24 7.45
CA THR A 248 9.97 -3.81 8.45
C THR A 248 10.68 -3.30 9.69
N VAL A 249 10.11 -2.26 10.29
CA VAL A 249 10.52 -1.74 11.60
C VAL A 249 9.26 -1.53 12.41
N THR A 250 9.27 -2.01 13.65
CA THR A 250 8.17 -1.87 14.61
C THR A 250 8.74 -1.42 15.94
N THR A 251 8.83 -0.09 16.14
CA THR A 251 9.23 0.51 17.41
C THR A 251 8.08 1.38 17.96
N GLN A 252 8.20 1.88 19.19
CA GLN A 252 7.19 2.76 19.78
C GLN A 252 7.00 4.08 19.01
N GLU A 253 8.06 4.58 18.35
CA GLU A 253 8.06 5.85 17.64
C GLU A 253 7.93 5.70 16.11
N THR A 254 8.47 4.61 15.55
CA THR A 254 8.52 4.36 14.11
C THR A 254 8.01 2.98 13.75
N THR A 255 7.01 2.95 12.86
CA THR A 255 6.48 1.73 12.27
C THR A 255 6.37 1.90 10.77
N PHE A 256 7.04 1.05 10.01
CA PHE A 256 6.92 1.01 8.55
C PHE A 256 7.17 -0.38 8.00
N ALA A 257 6.64 -0.62 6.80
CA ALA A 257 6.98 -1.79 6.01
C ALA A 257 7.19 -1.34 4.55
N LEU A 258 8.40 -1.53 4.02
CA LEU A 258 8.80 -1.06 2.70
C LEU A 258 9.34 -2.22 1.88
N THR A 259 8.91 -2.29 0.64
CA THR A 259 9.20 -3.32 -0.33
C THR A 259 10.34 -2.85 -1.21
N LYS A 260 11.44 -3.61 -1.23
CA LYS A 260 12.57 -3.34 -2.11
C LYS A 260 12.17 -3.58 -3.56
N THR A 261 12.46 -2.63 -4.43
CA THR A 261 12.20 -2.73 -5.88
C THR A 261 13.49 -2.96 -6.66
N ILE A 262 14.44 -2.03 -6.61
CA ILE A 262 15.73 -2.10 -7.32
C ILE A 262 16.86 -1.55 -6.46
N ASP A 263 18.10 -1.94 -6.73
CA ASP A 263 19.28 -1.31 -6.14
C ASP A 263 19.89 -0.30 -7.11
N ILE A 264 20.25 0.87 -6.60
CA ILE A 264 20.99 1.91 -7.32
C ILE A 264 22.31 2.19 -6.60
N ASP A 265 23.33 2.57 -7.37
CA ASP A 265 24.61 3.00 -6.81
C ASP A 265 24.65 4.53 -6.77
N VAL A 266 24.82 5.09 -5.57
CA VAL A 266 24.96 6.53 -5.36
C VAL A 266 26.24 6.75 -4.56
N CYS A 267 27.26 7.30 -5.21
CA CYS A 267 28.54 7.65 -4.60
C CYS A 267 29.24 6.47 -3.88
N GLY A 268 29.13 5.25 -4.44
CA GLY A 268 29.72 4.04 -3.86
C GLY A 268 28.87 3.38 -2.77
N TYR A 269 27.68 3.92 -2.48
CA TYR A 269 26.67 3.28 -1.63
C TYR A 269 25.60 2.61 -2.49
N LYS A 270 25.27 1.37 -2.17
CA LYS A 270 24.13 0.66 -2.77
C LYS A 270 22.85 1.00 -2.02
N LEU A 271 22.03 1.86 -2.60
CA LEU A 271 20.73 2.23 -2.07
C LEU A 271 19.65 1.35 -2.68
N SER A 272 18.82 0.74 -1.84
CA SER A 272 17.63 0.04 -2.28
C SER A 272 16.48 1.04 -2.45
N HIS A 273 15.99 1.17 -3.68
CA HIS A 273 14.71 1.81 -3.96
C HIS A 273 13.57 1.02 -3.31
N THR A 274 12.54 1.75 -2.92
CA THR A 274 11.31 1.19 -2.37
C THR A 274 10.15 1.36 -3.36
N GLU A 275 8.97 0.87 -3.01
CA GLU A 275 7.72 1.15 -3.73
C GLU A 275 7.37 2.64 -3.72
N HIS A 276 7.92 3.41 -2.77
CA HIS A 276 7.74 4.85 -2.74
C HIS A 276 8.89 5.59 -3.45
N PRO A 277 8.60 6.50 -4.40
CA PRO A 277 9.62 7.11 -5.28
C PRO A 277 10.65 8.00 -4.55
N LYS A 278 10.33 8.47 -3.34
CA LYS A 278 11.22 9.31 -2.52
C LYS A 278 11.91 8.58 -1.38
N LEU A 279 11.63 7.29 -1.16
CA LEU A 279 12.22 6.52 -0.05
C LEU A 279 13.28 5.53 -0.52
N PHE A 280 14.37 5.53 0.22
CA PHE A 280 15.55 4.72 -0.05
C PHE A 280 16.02 4.04 1.24
N ILE A 281 16.45 2.80 1.12
CA ILE A 281 17.01 2.04 2.24
C ILE A 281 18.47 1.77 1.94
N LEU A 282 19.36 2.17 2.86
CA LEU A 282 20.75 1.72 2.87
C LEU A 282 20.90 0.63 3.93
N GLN A 283 21.26 -0.58 3.51
CA GLN A 283 21.72 -1.61 4.45
C GLN A 283 23.19 -1.35 4.80
N THR A 284 23.49 -1.14 6.08
CA THR A 284 24.83 -0.78 6.54
C THR A 284 25.16 -1.41 7.91
N GLN A 285 26.22 -0.92 8.56
CA GLN A 285 26.64 -1.29 9.91
C GLN A 285 26.69 -0.05 10.80
N LYS A 286 26.57 -0.25 12.12
CA LYS A 286 26.67 0.82 13.11
C LYS A 286 27.99 1.58 12.96
N GLY A 287 27.92 2.90 12.78
CA GLY A 287 29.08 3.78 12.58
C GLY A 287 29.49 4.00 11.12
N ARG A 288 28.87 3.31 10.16
CA ARG A 288 29.12 3.49 8.72
C ARG A 288 27.87 4.07 8.04
N THR A 289 27.63 5.35 8.25
CA THR A 289 26.40 6.03 7.84
C THR A 289 26.56 6.81 6.53
N PHE A 290 25.51 6.87 5.72
CA PHE A 290 25.42 7.73 4.53
C PHE A 290 25.49 9.22 4.91
N LYS A 291 24.71 9.59 5.93
CA LYS A 291 24.65 10.93 6.54
C LYS A 291 24.29 10.76 8.01
N THR A 292 24.81 11.63 8.87
CA THR A 292 24.41 11.68 10.28
C THR A 292 23.00 12.25 10.41
N ARG A 293 22.15 11.63 11.23
CA ARG A 293 20.78 12.11 11.46
C ARG A 293 20.77 13.52 12.06
N GLY A 294 20.28 14.48 11.28
CA GLY A 294 20.04 15.87 11.70
C GLY A 294 18.57 16.13 12.05
N LYS A 295 18.25 17.37 12.46
CA LYS A 295 16.85 17.82 12.60
C LYS A 295 16.23 18.00 11.20
N ILE A 296 15.16 17.26 10.91
CA ILE A 296 14.41 17.40 9.66
C ILE A 296 13.42 18.56 9.82
N THR A 297 13.34 19.43 8.81
CA THR A 297 12.38 20.54 8.77
C THR A 297 11.00 20.06 8.36
N VAL A 298 9.94 20.62 8.95
CA VAL A 298 8.55 20.20 8.70
C VAL A 298 8.18 20.27 7.21
N ASP A 299 8.70 21.26 6.48
CA ASP A 299 8.47 21.42 5.04
C ASP A 299 9.01 20.26 4.18
N ASN A 300 9.97 19.50 4.71
CA ASN A 300 10.58 18.35 4.03
C ASN A 300 9.96 17.01 4.48
N LEU A 301 9.09 17.00 5.51
CA LEU A 301 8.39 15.79 5.92
C LEU A 301 7.17 15.57 5.03
N ASP A 302 7.20 14.50 4.23
CA ASP A 302 6.05 14.11 3.43
C ASP A 302 5.05 13.37 4.34
N ILE A 303 3.98 14.06 4.74
CA ILE A 303 2.96 13.47 5.64
C ILE A 303 2.25 12.26 5.00
N PHE A 304 2.07 12.27 3.68
CA PHE A 304 1.47 11.16 2.95
C PHE A 304 2.38 9.94 2.96
N LEU A 305 3.69 10.16 2.97
CA LEU A 305 4.69 9.10 3.10
C LEU A 305 4.60 8.35 4.45
N TYR A 306 4.48 9.10 5.54
CA TYR A 306 4.37 8.51 6.89
C TYR A 306 3.07 7.71 7.03
N VAL A 307 1.96 8.24 6.50
CA VAL A 307 0.65 7.59 6.54
C VAL A 307 0.63 6.33 5.67
N ASN A 308 1.11 6.39 4.43
CA ASN A 308 1.17 5.25 3.52
C ASN A 308 2.04 4.11 4.08
N SER A 309 3.14 4.43 4.76
CA SER A 309 4.00 3.41 5.37
C SER A 309 3.32 2.62 6.50
N LYS A 310 2.42 3.27 7.26
CA LYS A 310 1.60 2.61 8.30
C LYS A 310 0.48 1.77 7.69
N PHE A 311 -0.15 2.24 6.61
CA PHE A 311 -1.15 1.46 5.88
C PHE A 311 -0.56 0.18 5.28
N VAL A 312 0.62 0.28 4.64
CA VAL A 312 1.33 -0.90 4.10
C VAL A 312 1.73 -1.88 5.21
N TYR A 313 2.13 -1.38 6.39
CA TYR A 313 2.36 -2.24 7.55
C TYR A 313 1.09 -2.97 7.99
N VAL A 314 -0.04 -2.27 8.11
CA VAL A 314 -1.33 -2.86 8.48
C VAL A 314 -1.77 -3.91 7.45
N GLU A 315 -1.71 -3.60 6.16
CA GLU A 315 -2.01 -4.55 5.07
C GLU A 315 -1.14 -5.81 5.17
N LYS A 316 0.17 -5.66 5.39
CA LYS A 316 1.10 -6.79 5.53
C LYS A 316 0.85 -7.61 6.80
N HIS A 317 0.55 -6.96 7.91
CA HIS A 317 0.18 -7.65 9.16
C HIS A 317 -1.11 -8.46 8.99
N ILE A 318 -2.13 -7.87 8.36
CA ILE A 318 -3.38 -8.54 8.01
C ILE A 318 -3.13 -9.70 7.06
N LYS A 319 -2.26 -9.52 6.04
CA LYS A 319 -1.91 -10.60 5.11
C LYS A 319 -1.23 -11.78 5.82
N LYS A 320 -0.31 -11.53 6.76
CA LYS A 320 0.31 -12.59 7.58
C LYS A 320 -0.73 -13.35 8.40
N GLN A 321 -1.67 -12.64 9.04
CA GLN A 321 -2.77 -13.27 9.78
C GLN A 321 -3.72 -14.06 8.88
N LEU A 322 -4.01 -13.58 7.67
CA LEU A 322 -4.85 -14.27 6.70
C LEU A 322 -4.21 -15.57 6.20
N THR A 323 -2.89 -15.57 5.95
CA THR A 323 -2.15 -16.78 5.60
C THR A 323 -2.18 -17.81 6.72
N GLN A 324 -2.05 -17.39 7.99
CA GLN A 324 -2.18 -18.29 9.14
C GLN A 324 -3.60 -18.88 9.28
N LEU A 325 -4.63 -18.06 9.07
CA LEU A 325 -6.02 -18.54 9.08
C LEU A 325 -6.28 -19.55 7.95
N TYR A 326 -5.76 -19.27 6.75
CA TYR A 326 -5.87 -20.18 5.60
C TYR A 326 -5.20 -21.54 5.88
N ARG A 327 -4.03 -21.54 6.51
CA ARG A 327 -3.35 -22.76 6.97
C ARG A 327 -4.24 -23.55 7.93
N ASN A 328 -4.74 -22.91 8.99
CA ASN A 328 -5.59 -23.56 9.98
C ASN A 328 -6.85 -24.19 9.33
N LEU A 329 -7.45 -23.50 8.35
CA LEU A 329 -8.61 -24.01 7.63
C LEU A 329 -8.24 -25.23 6.76
N MET A 330 -7.10 -25.19 6.06
CA MET A 330 -6.65 -26.32 5.24
C MET A 330 -6.27 -27.53 6.09
N GLU A 331 -5.61 -27.34 7.23
CA GLU A 331 -5.33 -28.42 8.19
C GLU A 331 -6.63 -29.02 8.72
N GLN A 332 -7.61 -28.20 9.11
CA GLN A 332 -8.91 -28.67 9.57
C GLN A 332 -9.68 -29.44 8.48
N LYS A 333 -9.65 -28.95 7.23
CA LYS A 333 -10.28 -29.63 6.09
C LYS A 333 -9.62 -30.99 5.84
N CYS A 334 -8.29 -31.04 5.83
CA CYS A 334 -7.55 -32.28 5.62
C CYS A 334 -7.82 -33.29 6.75
N ALA A 335 -7.82 -32.84 8.01
CA ALA A 335 -8.16 -33.69 9.16
C ALA A 335 -9.58 -34.28 9.06
N LEU A 336 -10.55 -33.47 8.61
CA LEU A 336 -11.92 -33.94 8.38
C LEU A 336 -11.99 -34.94 7.21
N GLU A 337 -11.31 -34.69 6.10
CA GLU A 337 -11.26 -35.62 4.96
C GLU A 337 -10.60 -36.96 5.35
N LYS A 338 -9.53 -36.90 6.16
CA LYS A 338 -8.89 -38.09 6.74
C LYS A 338 -9.87 -38.91 7.60
N GLN A 339 -10.64 -38.27 8.47
CA GLN A 339 -11.67 -38.93 9.27
C GLN A 339 -12.76 -39.57 8.42
N VAL A 340 -13.21 -38.88 7.36
CA VAL A 340 -14.22 -39.43 6.42
C VAL A 340 -13.69 -40.68 5.71
N LEU A 341 -12.43 -40.66 5.27
CA LEU A 341 -11.79 -41.81 4.62
C LEU A 341 -11.64 -42.98 5.61
N GLN A 342 -11.17 -42.73 6.83
CA GLN A 342 -11.09 -43.76 7.88
C GLN A 342 -12.45 -44.40 8.14
N ASN A 343 -13.51 -43.60 8.29
CA ASN A 343 -14.87 -44.11 8.47
C ASN A 343 -15.36 -44.94 7.28
N ALA A 344 -15.00 -44.55 6.05
CA ALA A 344 -15.34 -45.32 4.86
C ALA A 344 -14.63 -46.69 4.85
N LEU A 345 -13.33 -46.73 5.18
CA LEU A 345 -12.54 -47.95 5.22
C LEU A 345 -13.08 -48.99 6.23
N THR A 346 -13.73 -48.56 7.32
CA THR A 346 -14.38 -49.50 8.27
C THR A 346 -15.49 -50.34 7.63
N LEU A 347 -16.09 -49.87 6.53
CA LEU A 347 -17.14 -50.58 5.81
C LEU A 347 -16.61 -51.49 4.70
N ALA A 348 -15.30 -51.45 4.40
CA ALA A 348 -14.73 -52.14 3.24
C ALA A 348 -15.06 -53.64 3.26
N SER A 349 -14.90 -54.31 4.41
CA SER A 349 -15.13 -55.75 4.53
C SER A 349 -16.60 -56.17 4.51
N ILE A 350 -17.53 -55.26 4.82
CA ILE A 350 -18.96 -55.55 4.98
C ILE A 350 -19.75 -55.11 3.75
N ALA A 351 -19.41 -53.94 3.20
CA ALA A 351 -20.10 -53.29 2.10
C ALA A 351 -19.08 -52.58 1.19
N PRO A 352 -18.37 -53.34 0.33
CA PRO A 352 -17.33 -52.78 -0.54
C PRO A 352 -17.86 -51.76 -1.54
N ASP A 353 -19.02 -52.01 -2.14
CA ASP A 353 -19.65 -51.08 -3.11
C ASP A 353 -20.02 -49.73 -2.45
N GLU A 354 -20.48 -49.77 -1.20
CA GLU A 354 -20.78 -48.56 -0.41
C GLU A 354 -19.50 -47.81 -0.01
N THR A 355 -18.42 -48.54 0.26
CA THR A 355 -17.11 -47.97 0.55
C THR A 355 -16.57 -47.22 -0.67
N ALA A 356 -16.64 -47.85 -1.86
CA ALA A 356 -16.28 -47.21 -3.12
C ALA A 356 -17.10 -45.94 -3.36
N TYR A 357 -18.41 -45.99 -3.16
CA TYR A 357 -19.29 -44.83 -3.28
C TYR A 357 -18.93 -43.69 -2.31
N ARG A 358 -18.54 -44.00 -1.06
CA ARG A 358 -18.13 -42.99 -0.08
C ARG A 358 -16.78 -42.35 -0.40
N ILE A 359 -15.82 -43.12 -0.89
CA ILE A 359 -14.49 -42.61 -1.25
C ILE A 359 -14.58 -41.76 -2.52
N MET A 360 -15.23 -42.26 -3.57
CA MET A 360 -15.31 -41.60 -4.87
C MET A 360 -16.37 -40.49 -4.92
N ARG A 361 -17.36 -40.53 -4.02
CA ARG A 361 -18.51 -39.60 -3.94
C ARG A 361 -19.40 -39.59 -5.19
N GLU A 362 -19.29 -40.62 -6.04
CA GLU A 362 -20.10 -40.81 -7.24
C GLU A 362 -20.45 -42.31 -7.45
N PRO A 363 -21.59 -42.64 -8.09
CA PRO A 363 -21.96 -44.03 -8.40
C PRO A 363 -21.09 -44.61 -9.53
N GLY A 364 -21.11 -45.93 -9.69
CA GLY A 364 -20.37 -46.61 -10.77
C GLY A 364 -18.94 -47.01 -10.44
N TYR A 365 -18.59 -47.08 -9.15
CA TYR A 365 -17.36 -47.71 -8.68
C TYR A 365 -17.72 -48.87 -7.77
N THR A 366 -17.05 -49.99 -7.95
CA THR A 366 -17.08 -51.13 -7.02
C THR A 366 -15.73 -51.25 -6.34
N ALA A 367 -15.69 -51.92 -5.19
CA ALA A 367 -14.43 -52.23 -4.52
C ALA A 367 -14.26 -53.74 -4.41
N VAL A 368 -13.02 -54.20 -4.56
CA VAL A 368 -12.64 -55.60 -4.36
C VAL A 368 -11.52 -55.64 -3.32
N LEU A 369 -11.74 -56.41 -2.25
CA LEU A 369 -10.74 -56.61 -1.22
C LEU A 369 -9.77 -57.73 -1.63
N SER A 370 -8.48 -57.47 -1.48
CA SER A 370 -7.42 -58.43 -1.72
C SER A 370 -6.36 -58.29 -0.62
N GLY A 371 -6.48 -59.10 0.43
CA GLY A 371 -5.65 -58.96 1.64
C GLY A 371 -5.85 -57.59 2.30
N GLU A 372 -4.74 -56.87 2.53
CA GLU A 372 -4.72 -55.53 3.13
C GLU A 372 -4.88 -54.40 2.08
N ALA A 373 -5.18 -54.75 0.84
CA ALA A 373 -5.41 -53.80 -0.25
C ALA A 373 -6.88 -53.75 -0.68
N LEU A 374 -7.34 -52.53 -1.03
CA LEU A 374 -8.65 -52.26 -1.60
C LEU A 374 -8.48 -51.82 -3.06
N HIS A 375 -9.01 -52.60 -3.99
CA HIS A 375 -9.02 -52.26 -5.41
C HIS A 375 -10.34 -51.57 -5.77
N LEU A 376 -10.28 -50.27 -6.05
CA LEU A 376 -11.41 -49.50 -6.59
C LEU A 376 -11.46 -49.68 -8.10
N VAL A 377 -12.58 -50.15 -8.60
CA VAL A 377 -12.79 -50.47 -10.02
C VAL A 377 -13.89 -49.57 -10.57
N LYS A 378 -13.57 -48.76 -11.58
CA LYS A 378 -14.57 -47.94 -12.29
C LYS A 378 -15.37 -48.80 -13.27
N CYS A 379 -16.67 -48.92 -13.05
CA CYS A 379 -17.56 -49.71 -13.88
C CYS A 379 -18.05 -48.94 -15.11
N ILE A 380 -18.54 -49.67 -16.12
CA ILE A 380 -18.93 -49.09 -17.40
C ILE A 380 -20.40 -48.64 -17.33
N PRO A 381 -20.72 -47.37 -17.63
CA PRO A 381 -22.11 -46.91 -17.64
C PRO A 381 -22.88 -47.51 -18.82
N VAL A 382 -24.07 -48.03 -18.55
CA VAL A 382 -24.96 -48.66 -19.53
C VAL A 382 -26.41 -48.19 -19.35
N GLU A 383 -27.16 -48.13 -20.45
CA GLU A 383 -28.56 -47.73 -20.42
C GLU A 383 -29.47 -48.90 -20.02
N CYS A 384 -30.32 -48.68 -19.02
CA CYS A 384 -31.24 -49.64 -18.46
C CYS A 384 -32.69 -49.19 -18.64
N LYS A 385 -33.61 -50.15 -18.78
CA LYS A 385 -35.05 -49.89 -18.80
C LYS A 385 -35.71 -50.50 -17.58
N LEU A 386 -36.64 -49.78 -16.96
CA LEU A 386 -37.39 -50.31 -15.81
C LEU A 386 -38.22 -51.51 -16.25
N ARG A 387 -38.17 -52.60 -15.47
CA ARG A 387 -38.95 -53.82 -15.73
C ARG A 387 -39.97 -54.02 -14.61
N GLN A 388 -41.16 -54.51 -14.99
CA GLN A 388 -42.13 -54.99 -14.01
C GLN A 388 -41.72 -56.40 -13.53
N ALA A 389 -41.71 -56.60 -12.22
CA ALA A 389 -41.44 -57.88 -11.59
C ALA A 389 -42.68 -58.38 -10.85
N GLU A 390 -42.82 -59.70 -10.69
CA GLU A 390 -43.95 -60.32 -9.99
C GLU A 390 -43.81 -60.19 -8.46
N HIS A 391 -42.58 -60.28 -7.97
CA HIS A 391 -42.23 -60.10 -6.56
C HIS A 391 -41.59 -58.73 -6.31
N CYS A 392 -41.59 -58.29 -5.05
CA CYS A 392 -40.86 -57.10 -4.63
C CYS A 392 -39.40 -57.46 -4.33
N TYR A 393 -38.50 -56.57 -4.74
CA TYR A 393 -37.08 -56.72 -4.56
C TYR A 393 -36.52 -55.52 -3.82
N THR A 394 -35.44 -55.72 -3.06
CA THR A 394 -34.70 -54.62 -2.45
C THR A 394 -34.05 -53.75 -3.52
N GLU A 395 -33.48 -54.35 -4.56
CA GLU A 395 -32.87 -53.73 -5.74
C GLU A 395 -33.93 -53.42 -6.82
N LEU A 396 -33.62 -52.47 -7.71
CA LEU A 396 -34.55 -51.99 -8.74
C LEU A 396 -34.52 -52.93 -9.96
N PRO A 397 -35.63 -53.62 -10.33
CA PRO A 397 -35.64 -54.53 -11.48
C PRO A 397 -35.53 -53.78 -12.80
N VAL A 398 -34.55 -54.14 -13.62
CA VAL A 398 -34.28 -53.49 -14.91
C VAL A 398 -34.03 -54.51 -16.02
N THR A 399 -34.08 -54.06 -17.26
CA THR A 399 -33.61 -54.79 -18.45
C THR A 399 -32.46 -54.04 -19.10
N HIS A 400 -31.42 -54.79 -19.44
CA HIS A 400 -30.26 -54.33 -20.21
C HIS A 400 -29.91 -55.43 -21.23
N ALA A 401 -29.65 -55.04 -22.48
CA ALA A 401 -29.37 -55.97 -23.57
C ALA A 401 -30.36 -57.16 -23.66
N ASN A 402 -31.67 -56.89 -23.50
CA ASN A 402 -32.76 -57.88 -23.47
C ASN A 402 -32.66 -58.97 -22.38
N ALA A 403 -31.74 -58.83 -21.43
CA ALA A 403 -31.63 -59.69 -20.26
C ALA A 403 -32.15 -58.96 -19.00
N SER A 404 -32.65 -59.73 -18.04
CA SER A 404 -33.15 -59.21 -16.78
C SER A 404 -32.01 -59.02 -15.78
N PHE A 405 -31.90 -57.82 -15.22
CA PHE A 405 -30.95 -57.46 -14.19
C PHE A 405 -31.65 -56.71 -13.05
N PHE A 406 -30.89 -56.42 -12.01
CA PHE A 406 -31.29 -55.60 -10.88
C PHE A 406 -30.25 -54.50 -10.68
N LEU A 407 -30.71 -53.33 -10.25
CA LEU A 407 -29.87 -52.16 -10.04
C LEU A 407 -29.80 -51.88 -8.53
N GLN A 408 -28.59 -51.90 -7.97
CA GLN A 408 -28.38 -51.65 -6.55
C GLN A 408 -28.80 -50.21 -6.16
N PRO A 409 -29.41 -50.02 -4.98
CA PRO A 409 -29.67 -48.68 -4.44
C PRO A 409 -28.39 -47.86 -4.26
N ARG A 410 -28.44 -46.55 -4.51
CA ARG A 410 -27.34 -45.56 -4.38
C ARG A 410 -26.16 -45.76 -5.34
N THR A 411 -25.51 -46.92 -5.35
CA THR A 411 -24.33 -47.23 -6.17
C THR A 411 -24.66 -47.41 -7.66
N ARG A 412 -25.91 -47.82 -7.95
CA ARG A 412 -26.43 -48.13 -9.30
C ARG A 412 -25.61 -49.18 -10.05
N ILE A 413 -24.98 -50.11 -9.34
CA ILE A 413 -24.30 -51.25 -9.96
C ILE A 413 -25.34 -52.28 -10.41
N LEU A 414 -25.12 -52.86 -11.60
CA LEU A 414 -25.95 -53.92 -12.15
C LEU A 414 -25.58 -55.28 -11.57
N THR A 415 -26.58 -56.00 -11.08
CA THR A 415 -26.47 -57.36 -10.57
C THR A 415 -27.44 -58.29 -11.29
N LYS A 416 -27.06 -59.56 -11.45
CA LYS A 416 -27.95 -60.58 -12.07
C LYS A 416 -29.02 -61.08 -11.11
N THR A 417 -28.75 -61.01 -9.81
CA THR A 417 -29.62 -61.49 -8.74
C THR A 417 -30.13 -60.32 -7.90
N GLY A 418 -31.41 -60.37 -7.55
CA GLY A 418 -32.05 -59.43 -6.62
C GLY A 418 -32.50 -60.14 -5.36
N THR A 419 -32.52 -59.41 -4.26
CA THR A 419 -32.97 -59.86 -2.94
C THR A 419 -34.50 -59.75 -2.85
N ILE A 420 -35.19 -60.88 -2.79
CA ILE A 420 -36.65 -60.92 -2.68
C ILE A 420 -37.06 -60.42 -1.29
N ARG A 421 -38.11 -59.58 -1.24
CA ARG A 421 -38.71 -59.08 0.00
C ARG A 421 -40.23 -59.08 -0.11
N ASP A 422 -40.90 -59.18 1.04
CA ASP A 422 -42.35 -59.01 1.10
C ASP A 422 -42.77 -57.61 0.61
N CYS A 423 -43.84 -57.58 -0.20
CA CYS A 423 -44.42 -56.35 -0.71
C CYS A 423 -45.18 -55.60 0.40
N ASN A 424 -44.43 -54.87 1.22
CA ASN A 424 -44.97 -54.12 2.35
C ASN A 424 -45.37 -52.69 1.93
N HIS A 425 -46.64 -52.33 2.15
CA HIS A 425 -47.15 -50.98 1.86
C HIS A 425 -46.79 -49.91 2.91
N LEU A 426 -46.51 -50.33 4.15
CA LEU A 426 -46.09 -49.43 5.25
C LEU A 426 -44.60 -49.07 5.14
N LEU A 427 -43.77 -50.03 4.73
CA LEU A 427 -42.33 -49.86 4.55
C LEU A 427 -41.90 -50.23 3.12
N PRO A 428 -42.40 -49.52 2.09
CA PRO A 428 -42.10 -49.85 0.70
C PRO A 428 -40.64 -49.54 0.36
N VAL A 429 -40.10 -50.21 -0.67
CA VAL A 429 -38.80 -49.81 -1.23
C VAL A 429 -39.03 -48.56 -2.07
N MET A 430 -38.25 -47.51 -1.80
CA MET A 430 -38.38 -46.22 -2.46
C MET A 430 -37.11 -45.90 -3.25
N TYR A 431 -37.29 -45.34 -4.45
CA TYR A 431 -36.21 -44.94 -5.34
C TYR A 431 -36.41 -43.53 -5.85
N LYS A 432 -35.32 -42.77 -5.95
CA LYS A 432 -35.30 -41.47 -6.60
C LYS A 432 -34.89 -41.62 -8.05
N LEU A 433 -35.84 -41.50 -8.97
CA LEU A 433 -35.65 -41.60 -10.42
C LEU A 433 -35.96 -40.24 -11.04
N HIS A 434 -35.00 -39.66 -11.78
CA HIS A 434 -35.14 -38.35 -12.42
C HIS A 434 -35.66 -37.23 -11.48
N GLY A 435 -35.23 -37.26 -10.21
CA GLY A 435 -35.63 -36.26 -9.21
C GLY A 435 -36.91 -36.57 -8.45
N ILE A 436 -37.72 -37.52 -8.93
CA ILE A 436 -39.02 -37.90 -8.38
C ILE A 436 -38.89 -39.19 -7.57
N TRP A 437 -39.61 -39.30 -6.47
CA TRP A 437 -39.61 -40.50 -5.64
C TRP A 437 -40.71 -41.46 -6.07
N PHE A 438 -40.34 -42.72 -6.23
CA PHE A 438 -41.26 -43.81 -6.54
C PHE A 438 -41.17 -44.86 -5.46
N ARG A 439 -42.32 -45.36 -5.01
CA ARG A 439 -42.40 -46.62 -4.26
C ARG A 439 -42.64 -47.77 -5.22
N LEU A 440 -42.03 -48.92 -4.95
CA LEU A 440 -42.22 -50.14 -5.73
C LEU A 440 -43.03 -51.15 -4.93
N THR A 441 -44.28 -51.35 -5.37
CA THR A 441 -45.15 -52.43 -4.89
C THR A 441 -45.84 -53.06 -6.10
N PRO A 442 -45.34 -54.21 -6.54
CA PRO A 442 -44.80 -54.54 -7.89
C PRO A 442 -44.78 -53.48 -9.02
N LYS A 443 -45.69 -52.52 -9.02
CA LYS A 443 -45.73 -51.39 -9.95
C LYS A 443 -45.12 -50.14 -9.32
N PRO A 444 -44.43 -49.29 -10.10
CA PRO A 444 -43.93 -48.00 -9.63
C PRO A 444 -45.10 -47.05 -9.41
N VAL A 445 -45.16 -46.44 -8.22
CA VAL A 445 -46.13 -45.40 -7.88
C VAL A 445 -45.37 -44.19 -7.33
N GLU A 446 -45.63 -43.02 -7.89
CA GLU A 446 -45.05 -41.77 -7.41
C GLU A 446 -45.49 -41.47 -5.97
N VAL A 447 -44.55 -40.96 -5.17
CA VAL A 447 -44.74 -40.67 -3.75
C VAL A 447 -43.99 -39.42 -3.33
N ILE A 448 -44.40 -38.86 -2.19
CA ILE A 448 -43.72 -37.72 -1.56
C ILE A 448 -42.32 -38.16 -1.11
N ALA A 449 -41.36 -37.25 -1.22
CA ALA A 449 -39.99 -37.48 -0.77
C ALA A 449 -39.94 -37.80 0.74
N PRO A 450 -39.10 -38.77 1.17
CA PRO A 450 -38.86 -39.01 2.59
C PRO A 450 -38.18 -37.79 3.23
N SER A 451 -38.33 -37.65 4.55
CA SER A 451 -37.66 -36.60 5.32
C SER A 451 -36.13 -36.78 5.25
N ILE A 452 -35.43 -35.65 5.09
CA ILE A 452 -33.97 -35.62 5.09
C ILE A 452 -33.52 -35.52 6.56
N ILE A 453 -32.52 -36.30 6.95
CA ILE A 453 -31.87 -36.15 8.25
C ILE A 453 -31.15 -34.81 8.23
N ILE A 454 -31.62 -33.87 9.05
CA ILE A 454 -30.95 -32.59 9.29
C ILE A 454 -30.17 -32.77 10.58
N ASP A 455 -28.89 -32.46 10.56
CA ASP A 455 -28.05 -32.48 11.75
C ASP A 455 -28.41 -31.27 12.61
N ASN A 456 -29.43 -31.41 13.45
CA ASN A 456 -29.83 -30.40 14.43
C ASN A 456 -29.07 -30.62 15.75
N TYR A 457 -27.73 -30.63 15.68
CA TYR A 457 -26.91 -30.24 16.82
C TYR A 457 -26.52 -28.77 16.62
N PRO A 458 -26.71 -27.88 17.60
CA PRO A 458 -26.16 -26.55 17.53
C PRO A 458 -24.65 -26.65 17.76
N THR A 459 -23.90 -27.06 16.72
CA THR A 459 -22.56 -26.49 16.57
C THR A 459 -22.79 -25.02 16.26
N ASN A 460 -22.69 -24.17 17.29
CA ASN A 460 -22.57 -22.73 17.15
C ASN A 460 -21.33 -22.42 16.29
N VAL A 461 -21.46 -22.57 14.98
CA VAL A 461 -20.58 -21.98 13.98
C VAL A 461 -21.50 -21.44 12.90
N ALA A 462 -22.24 -20.40 13.28
CA ALA A 462 -22.74 -19.46 12.30
C ALA A 462 -21.52 -18.80 11.65
N SER A 463 -21.08 -19.30 10.51
CA SER A 463 -20.14 -18.59 9.64
C SER A 463 -20.89 -17.44 8.98
N ASN A 464 -21.09 -16.35 9.73
CA ASN A 464 -21.49 -15.06 9.19
C ASN A 464 -20.28 -14.46 8.46
N LEU A 465 -20.12 -14.82 7.18
CA LEU A 465 -19.31 -14.04 6.25
C LEU A 465 -20.13 -12.81 5.84
N ALA A 466 -20.09 -11.79 6.69
CA ALA A 466 -20.60 -10.47 6.35
C ALA A 466 -19.63 -9.82 5.34
N LEU A 467 -20.01 -9.76 4.06
CA LEU A 467 -19.39 -8.85 3.12
C LEU A 467 -19.62 -7.42 3.60
N HIS A 468 -18.57 -6.77 4.11
CA HIS A 468 -18.60 -5.33 4.37
C HIS A 468 -18.58 -4.57 3.04
N GLN A 469 -19.73 -4.07 2.61
CA GLN A 469 -19.81 -2.98 1.65
C GLN A 469 -19.51 -1.66 2.39
N LEU A 470 -18.39 -1.04 2.05
CA LEU A 470 -18.04 0.33 2.47
C LEU A 470 -19.02 1.32 1.83
N ILE A 471 -19.96 1.82 2.63
CA ILE A 471 -20.73 3.03 2.31
C ILE A 471 -19.88 4.22 2.78
N PHE A 472 -19.33 4.95 1.83
CA PHE A 472 -18.76 6.28 2.07
C PHE A 472 -19.90 7.24 2.43
N PHE A 473 -19.93 7.72 3.67
CA PHE A 473 -20.74 8.87 4.06
C PHE A 473 -20.07 10.14 3.52
N SER A 474 -20.82 10.90 2.74
CA SER A 474 -20.58 12.30 2.45
C SER A 474 -21.53 13.07 3.37
N ASP A 475 -20.98 13.86 4.28
CA ASP A 475 -21.60 15.03 4.88
C ASP A 475 -20.50 16.07 5.16
#